data_AF-A0AAD7TP83-F1
#
_entry.id   AF-A0AAD7TP83-F1
#
_cell.length_a   1.000
_cell.length_b   1.000
_cell.length_c   1.000
_cell.angle_alpha   90.00
_cell.angle_beta   90.00
_cell.angle_gamma   90.00
#
_symmetry.space_group_name_H-M   'P 1'
#
loop_
_entity.id
_entity.type
_entity.pdbx_description
1 polymer ?
#
loop_
_entity_poly.entity_id
_entity_poly.type
_entity_poly.pdbx_seq_one_letter_code
_entity_poly.pdbx_strand_id
1 'polypeptide(L)'
;MDAQNLEKINTMLDADVEIREKIKDQVTEFDKKARTLSGILNRIHSTRSEQMPALLDTARPILASCRETTAALAEIIPPNQFWKWKDMWSNSLRSAVFSATLVEYLHSGGLLTLEQVAEILGINPGWQDRFALSVEDYLHGVINLVNELSRLAVNAVTLGDFEQPIKISLFVKDVFAGFSMLNLKNDLLRRRYDSLKYDIKKIEEEVECWSQAAAQLNKLSSMLSEHERGDTVGRIHRLLSQWPTDDTLPSEGFDGVRSLYKKLHTGLSELKSTAEKDAEAVDDVLERLSVLIALRKASEAIAPATEKRNKRPRGPSPSIPPAATPTASAAPTRSMSITVPPRGSVGPQPTIPFSREPKARREALAKQLPLQEGRKVAFHPPPNTNKADGATGGKDEEWILAVVTKCINQDKNRYEVQDPEPQEDGQPGQRYNTTLRAIIPLPDPNAPPDSAAHLSAYPEFAAGSTVMALYPDTSCFYRAEVIASPRDLNPSGRGAGATKQSTVPMYKLKFEDDDDQEHMVSAHWVVEWPGRD
;
A
#
# COMPACT_ATOMS: atom_id res chain seq x y z
N MET A 1 41.31 34.07 11.18
CA MET A 1 40.85 34.38 9.81
C MET A 1 40.96 35.88 9.61
N ASP A 2 41.44 36.31 8.46
CA ASP A 2 41.56 37.73 8.11
C ASP A 2 40.16 38.36 7.95
N ALA A 3 39.95 39.59 8.42
CA ALA A 3 38.61 40.22 8.44
C ALA A 3 38.03 40.38 7.02
N GLN A 4 38.89 40.66 6.04
CA GLN A 4 38.53 40.74 4.63
C GLN A 4 38.07 39.40 4.05
N ASN A 5 38.64 38.29 4.50
CA ASN A 5 38.21 36.96 4.07
C ASN A 5 36.83 36.60 4.64
N LEU A 6 36.57 37.00 5.89
CA LEU A 6 35.25 36.79 6.51
C LEU A 6 34.16 37.61 5.80
N GLU A 7 34.46 38.87 5.48
CA GLU A 7 33.54 39.73 4.74
C GLU A 7 33.23 39.18 3.33
N LYS A 8 34.26 38.72 2.61
CA LYS A 8 34.08 38.07 1.30
C LYS A 8 33.23 36.80 1.38
N ILE A 9 33.42 35.96 2.40
CA ILE A 9 32.58 34.77 2.62
C ILE A 9 31.14 35.17 2.90
N ASN A 10 30.91 36.19 3.73
CA ASN A 10 29.55 36.67 4.02
C ASN A 10 28.85 37.15 2.73
N THR A 11 29.51 37.95 1.90
CA THR A 11 28.91 38.39 0.62
C THR A 11 28.58 37.23 -0.31
N MET A 12 29.41 36.18 -0.36
CA MET A 12 29.13 34.98 -1.16
C MET A 12 27.95 34.18 -0.60
N LEU A 13 27.83 34.07 0.73
CA LEU A 13 26.70 33.43 1.39
C LEU A 13 25.40 34.20 1.16
N ASP A 14 25.43 35.53 1.25
CA ASP A 14 24.26 36.38 1.00
C ASP A 14 23.76 36.23 -0.45
N ALA A 15 24.67 36.20 -1.42
CA ALA A 15 24.33 35.95 -2.82
C ALA A 15 23.74 34.54 -3.05
N ASP A 16 24.29 33.52 -2.38
CA ASP A 16 23.75 32.16 -2.42
C ASP A 16 22.32 32.09 -1.81
N VAL A 17 22.07 32.81 -0.72
CA VAL A 17 20.74 32.92 -0.11
C VAL A 17 19.76 33.58 -1.09
N GLU A 18 20.16 34.66 -1.75
CA GLU A 18 19.32 35.36 -2.71
C GLU A 18 18.95 34.48 -3.93
N ILE A 19 19.92 33.72 -4.46
CA ILE A 19 19.69 32.75 -5.53
C ILE A 19 18.74 31.63 -5.05
N ARG A 20 18.97 31.11 -3.83
CA ARG A 20 18.13 30.06 -3.25
C ARG A 20 16.67 30.49 -3.16
N GLU A 21 16.39 31.71 -2.69
CA GLU A 21 15.02 32.21 -2.59
C GLU A 21 14.38 32.38 -3.98
N LYS A 22 15.12 32.91 -4.96
CA LYS A 22 14.64 33.00 -6.36
C LYS A 22 14.32 31.63 -6.95
N ILE A 23 15.14 30.61 -6.68
CA ILE A 23 14.89 29.23 -7.11
C ILE A 23 13.63 28.69 -6.42
N LYS A 24 13.46 28.89 -5.11
CA LYS A 24 12.26 28.44 -4.38
C LYS A 24 10.98 29.03 -4.95
N ASP A 25 10.98 30.30 -5.32
CA ASP A 25 9.81 30.96 -5.93
C ASP A 25 9.43 30.29 -7.26
N GLN A 26 10.42 30.02 -8.12
CA GLN A 26 10.18 29.33 -9.40
C GLN A 26 9.78 27.87 -9.22
N VAL A 27 10.39 27.15 -8.28
CA VAL A 27 10.02 25.76 -7.94
C VAL A 27 8.58 25.70 -7.44
N THR A 28 8.16 26.66 -6.61
CA THR A 28 6.78 26.73 -6.11
C THR A 28 5.78 26.90 -7.26
N GLU A 29 6.12 27.68 -8.27
CA GLU A 29 5.31 27.82 -9.47
C GLU A 29 5.30 26.53 -10.32
N PHE A 30 6.46 25.87 -10.43
CA PHE A 30 6.54 24.56 -11.10
C PHE A 30 5.65 23.52 -10.40
N ASP A 31 5.68 23.46 -9.07
CA ASP A 31 4.86 22.56 -8.28
C ASP A 31 3.36 22.83 -8.42
N LYS A 32 2.94 24.09 -8.62
CA LYS A 32 1.53 24.40 -8.94
C LYS A 32 1.13 23.83 -10.29
N LYS A 33 1.99 23.98 -11.31
CA LYS A 33 1.75 23.39 -12.65
C LYS A 33 1.72 21.86 -12.58
N ALA A 34 2.67 21.24 -11.88
CA ALA A 34 2.73 19.80 -11.67
C ALA A 34 1.51 19.24 -10.91
N ARG A 35 1.07 19.91 -9.83
CA ARG A 35 -0.17 19.53 -9.10
C ARG A 35 -1.42 19.67 -9.96
N THR A 36 -1.48 20.70 -10.81
CA THR A 36 -2.59 20.88 -11.75
C THR A 36 -2.63 19.75 -12.78
N LEU A 37 -1.47 19.38 -13.35
CA LEU A 37 -1.34 18.24 -14.25
C LEU A 37 -1.77 16.94 -13.57
N SER A 38 -1.24 16.66 -12.38
CA SER A 38 -1.63 15.49 -11.58
C SER A 38 -3.14 15.45 -11.32
N GLY A 39 -3.76 16.58 -10.96
CA GLY A 39 -5.20 16.67 -10.76
C GLY A 39 -6.02 16.37 -12.01
N ILE A 40 -5.56 16.80 -13.19
CA ILE A 40 -6.20 16.47 -14.47
C ILE A 40 -6.00 14.98 -14.79
N LEU A 41 -4.76 14.49 -14.73
CA LEU A 41 -4.40 13.14 -15.12
C LEU A 41 -4.97 12.08 -14.18
N ASN A 42 -5.20 12.38 -12.90
CA ASN A 42 -5.86 11.44 -11.98
C ASN A 42 -7.31 11.10 -12.42
N ARG A 43 -7.92 11.89 -13.32
CA ARG A 43 -9.25 11.59 -13.88
C ARG A 43 -9.24 10.40 -14.83
N ILE A 44 -8.08 9.93 -15.30
CA ILE A 44 -7.98 8.76 -16.20
C ILE A 44 -8.65 7.52 -15.60
N HIS A 45 -8.63 7.38 -14.27
CA HIS A 45 -9.23 6.26 -13.53
C HIS A 45 -10.75 6.22 -13.53
N SER A 46 -11.41 7.29 -14.00
CA SER A 46 -12.87 7.41 -14.10
C SER A 46 -13.33 7.83 -15.50
N THR A 47 -12.40 7.93 -16.45
CA THR A 47 -12.67 8.41 -17.81
C THR A 47 -12.69 7.22 -18.75
N ARG A 48 -13.77 7.08 -19.53
CA ARG A 48 -13.88 6.05 -20.56
C ARG A 48 -12.93 6.35 -21.73
N SER A 49 -12.52 5.32 -22.45
CA SER A 49 -11.53 5.40 -23.55
C SER A 49 -11.93 6.41 -24.64
N GLU A 50 -13.23 6.60 -24.90
CA GLU A 50 -13.77 7.59 -25.86
C GLU A 50 -13.49 9.05 -25.46
N GLN A 51 -13.42 9.32 -24.16
CA GLN A 51 -13.23 10.67 -23.60
C GLN A 51 -11.76 10.95 -23.27
N MET A 52 -10.87 9.97 -23.44
CA MET A 52 -9.45 10.10 -23.16
C MET A 52 -8.80 11.22 -23.98
N PRO A 53 -9.02 11.36 -25.32
CA PRO A 53 -8.40 12.43 -26.10
C PRO A 53 -8.75 13.83 -25.57
N ALA A 54 -10.02 14.05 -25.22
CA ALA A 54 -10.49 15.32 -24.68
C ALA A 54 -9.85 15.63 -23.31
N LEU A 55 -9.61 14.63 -22.47
CA LEU A 55 -8.88 14.81 -21.22
C LEU A 55 -7.42 15.22 -21.49
N LEU A 56 -6.74 14.55 -22.42
CA LEU A 56 -5.36 14.87 -22.79
C LEU A 56 -5.23 16.29 -23.35
N ASP A 57 -6.21 16.75 -24.14
CA ASP A 57 -6.25 18.11 -24.67
C ASP A 57 -6.31 19.19 -23.57
N THR A 58 -6.82 18.85 -22.37
CA THR A 58 -6.77 19.76 -21.22
C THR A 58 -5.42 19.76 -20.50
N ALA A 59 -4.67 18.66 -20.56
CA ALA A 59 -3.36 18.53 -19.90
C ALA A 59 -2.22 19.14 -20.73
N ARG A 60 -2.27 18.99 -22.07
CA ARG A 60 -1.20 19.43 -23.00
C ARG A 60 -0.82 20.91 -22.85
N PRO A 61 -1.76 21.88 -22.72
CA PRO A 61 -1.40 23.29 -22.56
C PRO A 61 -0.66 23.57 -21.25
N ILE A 62 -1.05 22.89 -20.16
CA ILE A 62 -0.37 23.04 -18.86
C ILE A 62 1.04 22.47 -18.93
N LEU A 63 1.21 21.31 -19.59
CA LEU A 63 2.52 20.72 -19.82
C LEU A 63 3.42 21.62 -20.66
N ALA A 64 2.89 22.22 -21.73
CA ALA A 64 3.61 23.20 -22.54
C ALA A 64 4.00 24.46 -21.75
N SER A 65 3.16 24.89 -20.79
CA SER A 65 3.48 26.03 -19.92
C SER A 65 4.67 25.78 -18.99
N CYS A 66 5.05 24.52 -18.72
CA CYS A 66 6.24 24.20 -17.91
C CYS A 66 7.53 24.75 -18.54
N ARG A 67 7.55 24.98 -19.86
CA ARG A 67 8.68 25.61 -20.58
C ARG A 67 9.07 26.98 -20.04
N GLU A 68 8.10 27.75 -19.59
CA GLU A 68 8.34 29.08 -18.99
C GLU A 68 9.13 28.94 -17.68
N THR A 69 8.77 27.95 -16.88
CA THR A 69 9.35 27.74 -15.56
C THR A 69 10.74 27.10 -15.65
N THR A 70 10.96 26.18 -16.59
CA THR A 70 12.30 25.61 -16.85
C THR A 70 13.25 26.66 -17.41
N ALA A 71 12.79 27.55 -18.29
CA ALA A 71 13.58 28.68 -18.78
C ALA A 71 13.94 29.67 -17.66
N ALA A 72 12.96 30.05 -16.83
CA ALA A 72 13.18 30.95 -15.70
C ALA A 72 14.18 30.37 -14.68
N LEU A 73 14.10 29.07 -14.39
CA LEU A 73 15.07 28.37 -13.54
C LEU A 73 16.48 28.42 -14.15
N ALA A 74 16.62 28.15 -15.45
CA ALA A 74 17.90 28.19 -16.15
C ALA A 74 18.55 29.58 -16.17
N GLU A 75 17.77 30.66 -16.15
CA GLU A 75 18.26 32.04 -16.08
C GLU A 75 18.78 32.42 -14.70
N ILE A 76 18.16 31.90 -13.63
CA ILE A 76 18.54 32.20 -12.24
C ILE A 76 19.87 31.53 -11.87
N ILE A 77 20.11 30.31 -12.37
CA ILE A 77 21.23 29.48 -11.95
C ILE A 77 22.53 29.98 -12.62
N PRO A 78 23.58 30.29 -11.85
CA PRO A 78 24.86 30.68 -12.43
C PRO A 78 25.51 29.55 -13.24
N PRO A 79 26.31 29.87 -14.28
CA PRO A 79 27.06 28.87 -15.05
C PRO A 79 27.89 27.93 -14.17
N ASN A 80 27.96 26.65 -14.57
CA ASN A 80 28.66 25.57 -13.86
C ASN A 80 28.19 25.29 -12.42
N GLN A 81 26.98 25.71 -12.03
CA GLN A 81 26.41 25.45 -10.70
C GLN A 81 25.22 24.48 -10.69
N PHE A 82 24.96 23.77 -11.80
CA PHE A 82 23.87 22.79 -11.89
C PHE A 82 23.79 21.86 -10.66
N TRP A 83 24.89 21.15 -10.35
CA TRP A 83 24.90 20.16 -9.26
C TRP A 83 24.73 20.75 -7.87
N LYS A 84 25.01 22.04 -7.67
CA LYS A 84 24.83 22.72 -6.39
C LYS A 84 23.35 22.91 -6.05
N TRP A 85 22.53 23.14 -7.08
CA TRP A 85 21.13 23.54 -6.91
C TRP A 85 20.13 22.47 -7.38
N LYS A 86 20.58 21.44 -8.13
CA LYS A 86 19.77 20.38 -8.74
C LYS A 86 18.65 19.85 -7.87
N ASP A 87 18.93 19.56 -6.61
CA ASP A 87 17.97 18.90 -5.72
C ASP A 87 16.73 19.76 -5.44
N MET A 88 16.83 21.09 -5.57
CA MET A 88 15.73 22.00 -5.28
C MET A 88 14.53 21.85 -6.22
N TRP A 89 14.75 21.47 -7.49
CA TRP A 89 13.69 21.30 -8.48
C TRP A 89 13.50 19.84 -8.92
N SER A 90 14.29 18.91 -8.39
CA SER A 90 14.30 17.52 -8.87
C SER A 90 12.93 16.85 -8.73
N ASN A 91 12.20 17.09 -7.64
CA ASN A 91 10.86 16.51 -7.44
C ASN A 91 9.82 17.08 -8.40
N SER A 92 9.81 18.40 -8.61
CA SER A 92 8.94 19.07 -9.57
C SER A 92 9.22 18.58 -11.00
N LEU A 93 10.50 18.47 -11.35
CA LEU A 93 10.94 17.96 -12.65
C LEU A 93 10.51 16.50 -12.87
N ARG A 94 10.74 15.62 -11.89
CA ARG A 94 10.29 14.21 -11.93
C ARG A 94 8.77 14.11 -12.12
N SER A 95 8.00 14.97 -11.47
CA SER A 95 6.54 15.03 -11.61
C SER A 95 6.10 15.50 -13.01
N ALA A 96 6.83 16.44 -13.61
CA ALA A 96 6.60 16.89 -14.98
C ALA A 96 6.98 15.82 -16.02
N VAL A 97 8.09 15.10 -15.80
CA VAL A 97 8.50 13.94 -16.62
C VAL A 97 7.41 12.86 -16.57
N PHE A 98 6.96 12.49 -15.37
CA PHE A 98 5.85 11.56 -15.19
C PHE A 98 4.62 12.01 -15.99
N SER A 99 4.20 13.27 -15.85
CA SER A 99 3.04 13.80 -16.57
C SER A 99 3.21 13.73 -18.09
N ALA A 100 4.40 14.06 -18.61
CA ALA A 100 4.69 13.99 -20.04
C ALA A 100 4.62 12.56 -20.57
N THR A 101 5.29 11.62 -19.88
CA THR A 101 5.33 10.20 -20.28
C THR A 101 3.96 9.54 -20.17
N LEU A 102 3.14 9.90 -19.17
CA LEU A 102 1.76 9.42 -19.04
C LEU A 102 0.85 9.95 -20.15
N VAL A 103 0.96 11.23 -20.50
CA VAL A 103 0.19 11.81 -21.62
C VAL A 103 0.54 11.11 -22.94
N GLU A 104 1.81 10.80 -23.18
CA GLU A 104 2.22 10.07 -24.39
C GLU A 104 1.71 8.62 -24.38
N TYR A 105 1.88 7.91 -23.27
CA TYR A 105 1.39 6.53 -23.16
C TYR A 105 -0.11 6.45 -23.44
N LEU A 106 -0.91 7.37 -22.88
CA LEU A 106 -2.35 7.42 -23.12
C LEU A 106 -2.73 7.82 -24.56
N HIS A 107 -1.82 8.44 -25.30
CA HIS A 107 -2.05 8.84 -26.68
C HIS A 107 -1.65 7.76 -27.69
N SER A 108 -0.46 7.16 -27.54
CA SER A 108 0.15 6.27 -28.52
C SER A 108 0.48 4.87 -27.99
N GLY A 109 0.45 4.68 -26.67
CA GLY A 109 0.95 3.47 -25.99
C GLY A 109 2.48 3.41 -25.89
N GLY A 110 3.19 4.46 -26.31
CA GLY A 110 4.64 4.52 -26.31
C GLY A 110 5.26 5.14 -25.05
N LEU A 111 6.58 5.01 -24.93
CA LEU A 111 7.39 5.70 -23.93
C LEU A 111 8.17 6.83 -24.61
N LEU A 112 8.08 8.06 -24.08
CA LEU A 112 8.92 9.17 -24.55
C LEU A 112 10.38 8.92 -24.16
N THR A 113 11.29 9.18 -25.10
CA THR A 113 12.73 9.26 -24.84
C THR A 113 13.07 10.47 -23.96
N LEU A 114 14.25 10.45 -23.34
CA LEU A 114 14.74 11.56 -22.51
C LEU A 114 14.78 12.87 -23.30
N GLU A 115 15.25 12.81 -24.55
CA GLU A 115 15.37 13.96 -25.45
C GLU A 115 13.99 14.55 -25.78
N GLN A 116 13.00 13.70 -26.05
CA GLN A 116 11.64 14.15 -26.32
C GLN A 116 10.98 14.80 -25.09
N VAL A 117 11.21 14.25 -23.88
CA VAL A 117 10.72 14.87 -22.65
C VAL A 117 11.40 16.23 -22.43
N ALA A 118 12.71 16.32 -22.62
CA ALA A 118 13.45 17.57 -22.52
C ALA A 118 12.91 18.62 -23.51
N GLU A 119 12.60 18.22 -24.75
CA GLU A 119 11.98 19.09 -25.74
C GLU A 119 10.60 19.56 -25.29
N ILE A 120 9.70 18.67 -24.86
CA ILE A 120 8.35 19.02 -24.38
C ILE A 120 8.43 20.02 -23.22
N LEU A 121 9.36 19.81 -22.28
CA LEU A 121 9.59 20.69 -21.13
C LEU A 121 10.44 21.92 -21.46
N GLY A 122 10.90 22.09 -22.71
CA GLY A 122 11.62 23.27 -23.17
C GLY A 122 13.03 23.40 -22.61
N ILE A 123 13.64 22.29 -22.21
CA ILE A 123 14.99 22.23 -21.64
C ILE A 123 16.00 22.33 -22.79
N ASN A 124 16.70 23.46 -22.88
CA ASN A 124 17.66 23.69 -23.94
C ASN A 124 18.98 22.93 -23.67
N PRO A 125 19.55 22.21 -24.65
CA PRO A 125 20.87 21.57 -24.53
C PRO A 125 21.99 22.54 -24.16
N GLY A 126 21.87 23.83 -24.47
CA GLY A 126 22.83 24.88 -24.10
C GLY A 126 22.84 25.25 -22.61
N TRP A 127 21.97 24.64 -21.79
CA TRP A 127 21.89 24.87 -20.34
C TRP A 127 22.51 23.75 -19.51
N GLN A 128 23.26 22.82 -20.11
CA GLN A 128 23.80 21.63 -19.40
C GLN A 128 24.53 21.93 -18.09
N ASP A 129 25.16 23.10 -17.98
CA ASP A 129 25.91 23.55 -16.81
C ASP A 129 25.05 24.29 -15.75
N ARG A 130 23.78 24.57 -16.08
CA ARG A 130 22.81 25.33 -15.27
C ARG A 130 21.54 24.55 -14.97
N PHE A 131 20.87 24.03 -15.99
CA PHE A 131 19.62 23.29 -15.89
C PHE A 131 19.52 22.22 -16.98
N ALA A 132 19.45 20.95 -16.58
CA ALA A 132 19.33 19.81 -17.49
C ALA A 132 18.44 18.72 -16.89
N LEU A 133 17.80 17.93 -17.75
CA LEU A 133 17.13 16.69 -17.36
C LEU A 133 18.17 15.59 -17.22
N SER A 134 18.44 15.17 -15.98
CA SER A 134 19.34 14.05 -15.74
C SER A 134 18.66 12.71 -16.06
N VAL A 135 19.47 11.70 -16.40
CA VAL A 135 18.97 10.33 -16.63
C VAL A 135 18.26 9.79 -15.38
N GLU A 136 18.76 10.11 -14.19
CA GLU A 136 18.16 9.68 -12.92
C GLU A 136 16.75 10.25 -12.73
N ASP A 137 16.57 11.55 -12.98
CA ASP A 137 15.25 12.20 -12.84
C ASP A 137 14.27 11.70 -13.90
N TYR A 138 14.76 11.39 -15.11
CA TYR A 138 13.95 10.75 -16.14
C TYR A 138 13.46 9.37 -15.68
N LEU A 139 14.37 8.50 -15.20
CA LEU A 139 14.03 7.15 -14.75
C LEU A 139 13.08 7.17 -13.55
N HIS A 140 13.22 8.11 -12.61
CA HIS A 140 12.25 8.29 -11.54
C HIS A 140 10.85 8.66 -12.06
N GLY A 141 10.75 9.50 -13.10
CA GLY A 141 9.49 9.81 -13.76
C GLY A 141 8.86 8.58 -14.44
N VAL A 142 9.67 7.72 -15.06
CA VAL A 142 9.22 6.46 -15.68
C VAL A 142 8.74 5.46 -14.63
N ILE A 143 9.39 5.36 -13.47
CA ILE A 143 8.90 4.54 -12.35
C ILE A 143 7.51 5.00 -11.92
N ASN A 144 7.31 6.32 -11.75
CA ASN A 144 6.00 6.87 -11.41
C ASN A 144 4.93 6.54 -12.47
N LEU A 145 5.31 6.50 -13.76
CA LEU A 145 4.42 6.06 -14.83
C LEU A 145 3.96 4.61 -14.58
N VAL A 146 4.89 3.68 -14.31
CA VAL A 146 4.54 2.28 -14.05
C VAL A 146 3.61 2.15 -12.85
N ASN A 147 3.89 2.86 -11.74
CA ASN A 147 3.04 2.85 -10.55
C ASN A 147 1.60 3.30 -10.90
N GLU A 148 1.46 4.36 -11.71
CA GLU A 148 0.15 4.88 -12.12
C GLU A 148 -0.57 3.94 -13.09
N LEU A 149 0.17 3.26 -13.99
CA LEU A 149 -0.38 2.29 -14.93
C LEU A 149 -0.89 1.03 -14.23
N SER A 150 -0.20 0.57 -13.18
CA SER A 150 -0.66 -0.50 -12.29
C SER A 150 -2.05 -0.20 -11.72
N ARG A 151 -2.27 1.04 -11.27
CA ARG A 151 -3.59 1.50 -10.82
C ARG A 151 -4.60 1.63 -11.98
N LEU A 152 -4.17 2.14 -13.13
CA LEU A 152 -5.03 2.29 -14.30
C LEU A 152 -5.53 0.94 -14.82
N ALA A 153 -4.72 -0.11 -14.80
CA ALA A 153 -5.10 -1.44 -15.27
C ALA A 153 -6.34 -1.96 -14.52
N VAL A 154 -6.35 -1.84 -13.19
CA VAL A 154 -7.47 -2.24 -12.33
C VAL A 154 -8.73 -1.42 -12.63
N ASN A 155 -8.57 -0.10 -12.81
CA ASN A 155 -9.71 0.79 -13.04
C ASN A 155 -10.28 0.66 -14.46
N ALA A 156 -9.44 0.39 -15.46
CA ALA A 156 -9.85 0.19 -16.84
C ALA A 156 -10.82 -1.00 -16.96
N VAL A 157 -10.51 -2.10 -16.29
CA VAL A 157 -11.39 -3.26 -16.13
C VAL A 157 -12.75 -2.86 -15.57
N THR A 158 -12.75 -2.05 -14.50
CA THR A 158 -13.97 -1.62 -13.81
C THR A 158 -14.85 -0.77 -14.74
N LEU A 159 -14.23 -0.04 -15.67
CA LEU A 159 -14.89 0.75 -16.71
C LEU A 159 -15.26 -0.06 -17.96
N GLY A 160 -14.97 -1.36 -18.00
CA GLY A 160 -15.29 -2.28 -19.09
C GLY A 160 -14.27 -2.33 -20.23
N ASP A 161 -13.06 -1.79 -20.03
CA ASP A 161 -11.96 -1.89 -20.98
C ASP A 161 -11.02 -3.04 -20.56
N PHE A 162 -11.21 -4.20 -21.20
CA PHE A 162 -10.47 -5.43 -20.91
C PHE A 162 -9.18 -5.57 -21.74
N GLU A 163 -9.01 -4.74 -22.77
CA GLU A 163 -7.81 -4.73 -23.60
C GLU A 163 -6.70 -3.91 -22.96
N GLN A 164 -7.07 -2.85 -22.23
CA GLN A 164 -6.13 -1.94 -21.60
C GLN A 164 -5.16 -2.60 -20.60
N PRO A 165 -5.58 -3.51 -19.70
CA PRO A 165 -4.66 -4.22 -18.80
C PRO A 165 -3.61 -5.05 -19.54
N ILE A 166 -3.98 -5.67 -20.66
CA ILE A 166 -3.07 -6.48 -21.48
C ILE A 166 -2.00 -5.57 -22.11
N LYS A 167 -2.41 -4.43 -22.68
CA LYS A 167 -1.49 -3.43 -23.24
C LYS A 167 -0.55 -2.88 -22.17
N ILE A 168 -1.08 -2.57 -20.99
CA ILE A 168 -0.29 -2.12 -19.83
C ILE A 168 0.72 -3.19 -19.42
N SER A 169 0.31 -4.45 -19.32
CA SER A 169 1.19 -5.56 -18.93
C SER A 169 2.39 -5.70 -19.88
N LEU A 170 2.14 -5.67 -21.20
CA LEU A 170 3.22 -5.72 -22.21
C LEU A 170 4.17 -4.53 -22.07
N PHE A 171 3.63 -3.32 -21.99
CA PHE A 171 4.43 -2.11 -21.84
C PHE A 171 5.30 -2.13 -20.58
N VAL A 172 4.72 -2.48 -19.42
CA VAL A 172 5.45 -2.49 -18.14
C VAL A 172 6.55 -3.56 -18.15
N LYS A 173 6.32 -4.72 -18.77
CA LYS A 173 7.35 -5.76 -18.94
C LYS A 173 8.53 -5.28 -19.79
N ASP A 174 8.26 -4.56 -20.87
CA ASP A 174 9.31 -3.98 -21.71
C ASP A 174 10.11 -2.91 -20.95
N VAL A 175 9.44 -2.06 -20.17
CA VAL A 175 10.10 -1.08 -19.30
C VAL A 175 10.96 -1.78 -18.24
N PHE A 176 10.44 -2.81 -17.59
CA PHE A 176 11.17 -3.57 -16.57
C PHE A 176 12.41 -4.28 -17.14
N ALA A 177 12.30 -4.87 -18.33
CA ALA A 177 13.44 -5.42 -19.06
C ALA A 177 14.47 -4.32 -19.37
N GLY A 178 14.01 -3.13 -19.74
CA GLY A 178 14.82 -1.92 -19.87
C GLY A 178 15.63 -1.60 -18.62
N PHE A 179 14.97 -1.51 -17.46
CA PHE A 179 15.63 -1.27 -16.18
C PHE A 179 16.60 -2.39 -15.77
N SER A 180 16.28 -3.65 -16.09
CA SER A 180 17.14 -4.81 -15.80
C SER A 180 18.48 -4.77 -16.54
N MET A 181 18.55 -4.07 -17.69
CA MET A 181 19.80 -3.85 -18.42
C MET A 181 20.68 -2.75 -17.79
N LEU A 182 20.14 -1.97 -16.86
CA LEU A 182 20.87 -0.88 -16.20
C LEU A 182 21.61 -1.40 -14.96
N ASN A 183 22.91 -1.07 -14.86
CA ASN A 183 23.68 -1.33 -13.65
C ASN A 183 23.47 -0.21 -12.62
N LEU A 184 22.32 -0.23 -11.95
CA LEU A 184 21.96 0.79 -10.95
C LEU A 184 22.79 0.65 -9.67
N LYS A 185 23.27 1.79 -9.15
CA LYS A 185 23.95 1.84 -7.85
C LYS A 185 22.93 1.59 -6.73
N ASN A 186 23.39 1.18 -5.56
CA ASN A 186 22.50 0.91 -4.42
C ASN A 186 22.02 2.23 -3.76
N ASP A 187 21.11 2.91 -4.44
CA ASP A 187 20.53 4.21 -4.09
C ASP A 187 18.99 4.17 -4.13
N LEU A 188 18.35 5.34 -4.00
CA LEU A 188 16.89 5.45 -4.02
C LEU A 188 16.28 4.96 -5.33
N LEU A 189 16.96 5.17 -6.46
CA LEU A 189 16.46 4.73 -7.77
C LEU A 189 16.42 3.20 -7.85
N ARG A 190 17.44 2.50 -7.35
CA ARG A 190 17.45 1.04 -7.27
C ARG A 190 16.30 0.51 -6.41
N ARG A 191 16.06 1.10 -5.24
CA ARG A 191 14.97 0.69 -4.32
C ARG A 191 13.59 0.87 -4.97
N ARG A 192 13.37 2.00 -5.64
CA ARG A 192 12.10 2.25 -6.35
C ARG A 192 11.94 1.34 -7.56
N TYR A 193 13.03 1.01 -8.26
CA TYR A 193 13.00 -0.02 -9.30
C TYR A 193 12.65 -1.41 -8.72
N ASP A 194 13.22 -1.81 -7.58
CA ASP A 194 12.88 -3.07 -6.92
C ASP A 194 11.39 -3.15 -6.55
N SER A 195 10.75 -2.04 -6.18
CA SER A 195 9.32 -2.02 -5.91
C SER A 195 8.43 -2.28 -7.15
N LEU A 196 8.95 -2.10 -8.37
CA LEU A 196 8.16 -2.36 -9.59
C LEU A 196 7.75 -3.83 -9.74
N LYS A 197 8.45 -4.77 -9.09
CA LYS A 197 8.06 -6.20 -9.11
C LYS A 197 6.65 -6.43 -8.56
N TYR A 198 6.25 -5.63 -7.56
CA TYR A 198 4.92 -5.72 -6.96
C TYR A 198 3.84 -5.16 -7.90
N ASP A 199 4.12 -4.06 -8.59
CA ASP A 199 3.22 -3.50 -9.61
C ASP A 199 3.01 -4.47 -10.77
N ILE A 200 4.09 -5.09 -11.25
CA ILE A 200 4.02 -6.12 -12.31
C ILE A 200 3.15 -7.28 -11.86
N LYS A 201 3.42 -7.82 -10.67
CA LYS A 201 2.65 -8.94 -10.12
C LYS A 201 1.17 -8.58 -10.02
N LYS A 202 0.84 -7.38 -9.55
CA LYS A 202 -0.53 -6.89 -9.46
C LYS A 202 -1.21 -6.83 -10.83
N ILE A 203 -0.54 -6.28 -11.85
CA ILE A 203 -1.07 -6.24 -13.21
C ILE A 203 -1.26 -7.66 -13.76
N GLU A 204 -0.33 -8.58 -13.50
CA GLU A 204 -0.41 -9.96 -13.95
C GLU A 204 -1.55 -10.74 -13.29
N GLU A 205 -1.73 -10.60 -11.97
CA GLU A 205 -2.84 -11.22 -11.24
C GLU A 205 -4.19 -10.77 -11.82
N GLU A 206 -4.34 -9.49 -12.16
CA GLU A 206 -5.54 -8.98 -12.83
C GLU A 206 -5.73 -9.60 -14.22
N VAL A 207 -4.69 -9.56 -15.08
CA VAL A 207 -4.76 -10.13 -16.43
C VAL A 207 -5.05 -11.63 -16.39
N GLU A 208 -4.49 -12.36 -15.43
CA GLU A 208 -4.71 -13.78 -15.24
C GLU A 208 -6.15 -14.07 -14.81
N CYS A 209 -6.70 -13.35 -13.82
CA CYS A 209 -8.09 -13.51 -13.40
C CYS A 209 -9.07 -13.35 -14.57
N TRP A 210 -8.87 -12.33 -15.41
CA TRP A 210 -9.69 -12.10 -16.60
C TRP A 210 -9.52 -13.18 -17.66
N SER A 211 -8.27 -13.55 -17.96
CA SER A 211 -7.96 -14.57 -18.96
C SER A 211 -8.58 -15.92 -18.58
N GLN A 212 -8.51 -16.28 -17.30
CA GLN A 212 -9.11 -17.51 -16.80
C GLN A 212 -10.64 -17.47 -16.86
N ALA A 213 -11.29 -16.35 -16.51
CA ALA A 213 -12.74 -16.22 -16.61
C ALA A 213 -13.22 -16.29 -18.06
N ALA A 214 -12.53 -15.62 -18.99
CA ALA A 214 -12.82 -15.68 -20.42
C ALA A 214 -12.66 -17.10 -20.98
N ALA A 215 -11.60 -17.82 -20.58
CA ALA A 215 -11.36 -19.20 -20.98
C ALA A 215 -12.49 -20.14 -20.53
N GLN A 216 -12.99 -19.99 -19.30
CA GLN A 216 -14.11 -20.82 -18.81
C GLN A 216 -15.44 -20.47 -19.49
N LEU A 217 -15.71 -19.20 -19.78
CA LEU A 217 -16.88 -18.81 -20.56
C LEU A 217 -16.85 -19.39 -21.97
N ASN A 218 -15.68 -19.38 -22.62
CA ASN A 218 -15.49 -20.01 -23.92
C ASN A 218 -15.64 -21.53 -23.85
N LYS A 219 -15.12 -22.18 -22.79
CA LYS A 219 -15.33 -23.61 -22.55
C LYS A 219 -16.81 -23.94 -22.38
N LEU A 220 -17.54 -23.18 -21.57
CA LEU A 220 -18.98 -23.34 -21.38
C LEU A 220 -19.74 -23.12 -22.71
N SER A 221 -19.38 -22.09 -23.47
CA SER A 221 -19.97 -21.83 -24.79
C SER A 221 -19.74 -22.99 -25.75
N SER A 222 -18.53 -23.56 -25.79
CA SER A 222 -18.21 -24.73 -26.61
C SER A 222 -19.01 -25.96 -26.18
N MET A 223 -19.07 -26.26 -24.87
CA MET A 223 -19.86 -27.37 -24.33
C MET A 223 -21.34 -27.22 -24.68
N LEU A 224 -21.88 -26.00 -24.56
CA LEU A 224 -23.28 -25.67 -24.89
C LEU A 224 -23.56 -25.67 -26.41
N SER A 225 -22.54 -25.55 -27.26
CA SER A 225 -22.67 -25.59 -28.73
C SER A 225 -22.68 -27.02 -29.30
N GLU A 226 -22.31 -28.03 -28.50
CA GLU A 226 -22.31 -29.43 -28.95
C GLU A 226 -23.69 -29.89 -29.43
N HIS A 227 -23.78 -30.26 -30.72
CA HIS A 227 -25.01 -30.69 -31.41
C HIS A 227 -25.59 -32.01 -30.87
N GLU A 228 -24.80 -32.82 -30.15
CA GLU A 228 -25.20 -34.15 -29.69
C GLU A 228 -26.34 -34.13 -28.66
N ARG A 229 -26.51 -33.02 -27.92
CA ARG A 229 -27.61 -32.86 -26.94
C ARG A 229 -28.99 -32.90 -27.60
N GLY A 230 -29.15 -32.26 -28.76
CA GLY A 230 -30.43 -32.24 -29.48
C GLY A 230 -30.86 -33.63 -29.95
N ASP A 231 -29.91 -34.40 -30.46
CA ASP A 231 -30.16 -35.75 -30.97
C ASP A 231 -30.45 -36.76 -29.85
N THR A 232 -29.73 -36.67 -28.73
CA THR A 232 -29.95 -37.53 -27.56
C THR A 232 -31.31 -37.23 -26.91
N VAL A 233 -31.67 -35.95 -26.74
CA VAL A 233 -33.00 -35.55 -26.23
C VAL A 233 -34.10 -36.01 -27.19
N GLY A 234 -33.93 -35.84 -28.51
CA GLY A 234 -34.88 -36.31 -29.51
C GLY A 234 -35.05 -37.83 -29.49
N ARG A 235 -33.97 -38.59 -29.29
CA ARG A 235 -34.00 -40.05 -29.14
C ARG A 235 -34.78 -40.46 -27.88
N ILE A 236 -34.52 -39.81 -26.74
CA ILE A 236 -35.21 -40.07 -25.47
C ILE A 236 -36.71 -39.75 -25.59
N HIS A 237 -37.08 -38.63 -26.23
CA HIS A 237 -38.47 -38.25 -26.44
C HIS A 237 -39.24 -39.26 -27.30
N ARG A 238 -38.59 -39.83 -28.33
CA ARG A 238 -39.14 -40.94 -29.12
C ARG A 238 -39.33 -42.21 -28.27
N LEU A 239 -38.36 -42.56 -27.42
CA LEU A 239 -38.45 -43.72 -26.52
C LEU A 239 -39.55 -43.54 -25.45
N LEU A 240 -39.72 -42.33 -24.91
CA LEU A 240 -40.79 -41.98 -23.99
C LEU A 240 -42.17 -42.09 -24.64
N SER A 241 -42.29 -41.66 -25.89
CA SER A 241 -43.55 -41.75 -26.65
C SER A 241 -43.97 -43.19 -26.94
N GLN A 242 -43.03 -44.14 -26.92
CA GLN A 242 -43.27 -45.58 -27.11
C GLN A 242 -43.52 -46.30 -25.77
N TRP A 243 -43.40 -45.60 -24.64
CA TRP A 243 -43.61 -46.20 -23.33
C TRP A 243 -45.10 -46.53 -23.10
N PRO A 244 -45.45 -47.77 -22.69
CA PRO A 244 -46.84 -48.11 -22.42
C PRO A 244 -47.43 -47.23 -21.31
N THR A 245 -48.57 -46.59 -21.58
CA THR A 245 -49.29 -45.72 -20.63
C THR A 245 -50.49 -46.39 -19.97
N ASP A 246 -50.82 -47.61 -20.39
CA ASP A 246 -51.97 -48.37 -19.91
C ASP A 246 -51.54 -49.83 -19.64
N ASP A 247 -52.31 -50.56 -18.84
CA ASP A 247 -52.05 -51.95 -18.42
C ASP A 247 -52.29 -52.97 -19.55
N THR A 248 -52.46 -52.50 -20.78
CA THR A 248 -52.62 -53.34 -21.97
C THR A 248 -51.27 -53.89 -22.40
N LEU A 249 -51.17 -55.22 -22.45
CA LEU A 249 -49.96 -55.93 -22.87
C LEU A 249 -49.59 -55.55 -24.32
N PRO A 250 -48.40 -54.95 -24.55
CA PRO A 250 -47.96 -54.60 -25.90
C PRO A 250 -47.79 -55.84 -26.78
N SER A 251 -47.92 -55.67 -28.10
CA SER A 251 -47.83 -56.75 -29.10
C SER A 251 -46.50 -57.50 -29.10
N GLU A 252 -45.42 -56.88 -28.60
CA GLU A 252 -44.08 -57.49 -28.45
C GLU A 252 -43.88 -58.20 -27.09
N GLY A 253 -44.88 -58.20 -26.21
CA GLY A 253 -44.81 -58.80 -24.88
C GLY A 253 -43.86 -58.10 -23.90
N PHE A 254 -43.61 -58.73 -22.75
CA PHE A 254 -42.76 -58.18 -21.68
C PHE A 254 -41.30 -57.96 -22.09
N ASP A 255 -40.79 -58.70 -23.08
CA ASP A 255 -39.40 -58.57 -23.55
C ASP A 255 -39.17 -57.27 -24.33
N GLY A 256 -40.16 -56.81 -25.12
CA GLY A 256 -40.13 -55.51 -25.79
C GLY A 256 -40.10 -54.36 -24.78
N VAL A 257 -40.94 -54.42 -23.74
CA VAL A 257 -40.97 -53.44 -22.64
C VAL A 257 -39.64 -53.43 -21.87
N ARG A 258 -39.06 -54.59 -21.60
CA ARG A 258 -37.75 -54.69 -20.93
C ARG A 258 -36.61 -54.11 -21.77
N SER A 259 -36.66 -54.29 -23.10
CA SER A 259 -35.70 -53.70 -24.04
C SER A 259 -35.84 -52.17 -24.10
N LEU A 260 -37.07 -51.67 -24.16
CA LEU A 260 -37.38 -50.24 -24.13
C LEU A 260 -36.90 -49.59 -22.82
N TYR A 261 -37.16 -50.25 -21.69
CA TYR A 261 -36.68 -49.81 -20.37
C TYR A 261 -35.16 -49.66 -20.34
N LYS A 262 -34.40 -50.65 -20.83
CA LYS A 262 -32.93 -50.56 -20.86
C LYS A 262 -32.45 -49.37 -21.69
N LYS A 263 -33.01 -49.18 -22.90
CA LYS A 263 -32.64 -48.07 -23.78
C LYS A 263 -33.00 -46.71 -23.17
N LEU A 264 -34.18 -46.60 -22.58
CA LEU A 264 -34.65 -45.38 -21.93
C LEU A 264 -33.81 -45.06 -20.68
N HIS A 265 -33.51 -46.07 -19.86
CA HIS A 265 -32.67 -45.92 -18.67
C HIS A 265 -31.26 -45.46 -19.03
N THR A 266 -30.62 -46.07 -20.04
CA THR A 266 -29.31 -45.64 -20.52
C THR A 266 -29.34 -44.20 -21.06
N GLY A 267 -30.32 -43.87 -21.90
CA GLY A 267 -30.44 -42.51 -22.45
C GLY A 267 -30.72 -41.45 -21.40
N LEU A 268 -31.62 -41.72 -20.44
CA LEU A 268 -31.89 -40.82 -19.31
C LEU A 268 -30.67 -40.67 -18.38
N SER A 269 -29.91 -41.74 -18.16
CA SER A 269 -28.67 -41.69 -17.37
C SER A 269 -27.59 -40.85 -18.06
N GLU A 270 -27.46 -40.96 -19.38
CA GLU A 270 -26.54 -40.16 -20.20
C GLU A 270 -26.94 -38.68 -20.20
N LEU A 271 -28.24 -38.39 -20.38
CA LEU A 271 -28.77 -37.02 -20.31
C LEU A 271 -28.57 -36.42 -18.91
N LYS A 272 -28.84 -37.19 -17.86
CA LYS A 272 -28.61 -36.78 -16.48
C LYS A 272 -27.13 -36.46 -16.24
N SER A 273 -26.22 -37.35 -16.62
CA SER A 273 -24.78 -37.13 -16.46
C SER A 273 -24.29 -35.91 -17.23
N THR A 274 -24.84 -35.65 -18.42
CA THR A 274 -24.50 -34.45 -19.21
C THR A 274 -25.01 -33.18 -18.53
N ALA A 275 -26.26 -33.20 -18.04
CA ALA A 275 -26.83 -32.06 -17.30
C ALA A 275 -26.08 -31.77 -15.98
N GLU A 276 -25.61 -32.80 -15.27
CA GLU A 276 -24.77 -32.64 -14.08
C GLU A 276 -23.44 -31.98 -14.40
N LYS A 277 -22.79 -32.36 -15.51
CA LYS A 277 -21.55 -31.71 -15.97
C LYS A 277 -21.77 -30.27 -16.42
N ASP A 278 -22.88 -29.99 -17.08
CA ASP A 278 -23.25 -28.62 -17.47
C ASP A 278 -23.47 -27.74 -16.23
N ALA A 279 -24.16 -28.27 -15.21
CA ALA A 279 -24.35 -27.57 -13.94
C ALA A 279 -23.03 -27.28 -13.23
N GLU A 280 -22.14 -28.26 -13.14
CA GLU A 280 -20.80 -28.10 -12.55
C GLU A 280 -19.97 -27.04 -13.32
N ALA A 281 -20.00 -27.06 -14.66
CA ALA A 281 -19.31 -26.05 -15.47
C ALA A 281 -19.90 -24.63 -15.31
N VAL A 282 -21.21 -24.50 -15.10
CA VAL A 282 -21.84 -23.22 -14.80
C VAL A 282 -21.44 -22.72 -13.41
N ASP A 283 -21.40 -23.59 -12.41
CA ASP A 283 -20.97 -23.24 -11.05
C ASP A 283 -19.50 -22.77 -11.03
N ASP A 284 -18.60 -23.44 -11.75
CA ASP A 284 -17.20 -23.02 -11.92
C ASP A 284 -17.07 -21.61 -12.54
N VAL A 285 -17.91 -21.30 -13.54
CA VAL A 285 -17.94 -19.98 -14.17
C VAL A 285 -18.48 -18.93 -13.19
N LEU A 286 -19.53 -19.25 -12.44
CA LEU A 286 -20.11 -18.35 -11.44
C LEU A 286 -19.12 -18.03 -10.32
N GLU A 287 -18.34 -19.01 -9.86
CA GLU A 287 -17.29 -18.79 -8.87
C GLU A 287 -16.25 -17.79 -9.39
N ARG A 288 -15.76 -17.97 -10.63
CA ARG A 288 -14.76 -17.07 -11.22
C ARG A 288 -15.29 -15.66 -11.45
N LEU A 289 -16.53 -15.54 -11.92
CA LEU A 289 -17.21 -14.24 -12.03
C LEU A 289 -17.40 -13.61 -10.65
N SER A 290 -17.64 -14.39 -9.60
CA SER A 290 -17.75 -13.87 -8.23
C SER A 290 -16.42 -13.29 -7.71
N VAL A 291 -15.29 -13.93 -8.04
CA VAL A 291 -13.94 -13.40 -7.74
C VAL A 291 -13.71 -12.07 -8.46
N LEU A 292 -14.04 -11.99 -9.76
CA LEU A 292 -13.92 -10.74 -10.52
C LEU A 292 -14.83 -9.63 -9.97
N ILE A 293 -16.05 -9.97 -9.54
CA ILE A 293 -16.96 -9.02 -8.89
C ILE A 293 -16.39 -8.57 -7.54
N ALA A 294 -15.77 -9.46 -6.77
CA ALA A 294 -15.14 -9.12 -5.50
C ALA A 294 -13.93 -8.20 -5.69
N LEU A 295 -13.06 -8.47 -6.67
CA LEU A 295 -11.93 -7.62 -7.05
C LEU A 295 -12.40 -6.23 -7.50
N ARG A 296 -13.48 -6.17 -8.29
CA ARG A 296 -14.11 -4.91 -8.68
C ARG A 296 -14.64 -4.13 -7.48
N LYS A 297 -15.34 -4.79 -6.55
CA LYS A 297 -15.87 -4.13 -5.34
C LYS A 297 -14.78 -3.64 -4.40
N ALA A 298 -13.71 -4.41 -4.23
CA ALA A 298 -12.55 -4.01 -3.44
C ALA A 298 -11.87 -2.77 -4.05
N SER A 299 -11.76 -2.73 -5.38
CA SER A 299 -11.20 -1.59 -6.11
C SER A 299 -12.08 -0.34 -6.04
N GLU A 300 -13.41 -0.49 -6.15
CA GLU A 300 -14.37 0.62 -5.98
C GLU A 300 -14.33 1.21 -4.55
N ALA A 301 -14.04 0.40 -3.53
CA ALA A 301 -13.90 0.86 -2.15
C ALA A 301 -12.62 1.68 -1.88
N ILE A 302 -11.62 1.58 -2.75
CA ILE A 302 -10.32 2.29 -2.66
C ILE A 302 -10.35 3.61 -3.46
N ALA A 303 -11.34 3.82 -4.34
CA ALA A 303 -11.55 5.12 -4.97
C ALA A 303 -11.95 6.16 -3.90
N PRO A 304 -11.33 7.37 -3.86
CA PRO A 304 -11.74 8.38 -2.90
C PRO A 304 -13.19 8.75 -3.21
N ALA A 305 -14.09 8.48 -2.26
CA ALA A 305 -15.48 8.86 -2.33
C ALA A 305 -15.57 10.36 -2.67
N THR A 306 -15.83 10.67 -3.94
CA THR A 306 -16.22 11.99 -4.39
C THR A 306 -17.66 12.24 -3.93
N GLU A 307 -17.85 12.43 -2.63
CA GLU A 307 -19.09 12.96 -2.10
C GLU A 307 -18.86 14.32 -1.43
N LYS A 308 -19.47 15.30 -2.08
CA LYS A 308 -19.66 16.71 -1.73
C LYS A 308 -19.55 17.00 -0.22
N ARG A 309 -18.38 17.49 0.20
CA ARG A 309 -18.23 18.19 1.47
C ARG A 309 -18.95 19.54 1.37
N ASN A 310 -20.22 19.57 1.81
CA ASN A 310 -20.94 20.82 2.02
C ASN A 310 -20.13 21.72 2.97
N LYS A 311 -19.70 22.88 2.45
CA LYS A 311 -19.01 23.93 3.20
C LYS A 311 -19.90 24.40 4.35
N ARG A 312 -19.48 24.18 5.60
CA ARG A 312 -19.99 24.96 6.74
C ARG A 312 -19.33 26.36 6.72
N PRO A 313 -20.08 27.46 6.91
CA PRO A 313 -19.50 28.80 6.92
C PRO A 313 -18.58 28.98 8.14
N ARG A 314 -17.38 29.54 7.91
CA ARG A 314 -16.48 30.00 8.96
C ARG A 314 -17.03 31.31 9.53
N GLY A 315 -17.33 31.34 10.83
CA GLY A 315 -17.58 32.57 11.58
C GLY A 315 -16.26 33.31 11.89
N PRO A 316 -16.29 34.64 12.07
CA PRO A 316 -15.09 35.46 12.23
C PRO A 316 -14.46 35.31 13.62
N SER A 317 -13.13 35.26 13.66
CA SER A 317 -12.30 35.25 14.87
C SER A 317 -12.52 36.49 15.75
N PRO A 318 -12.51 36.35 17.09
CA PRO A 318 -12.38 37.50 17.97
C PRO A 318 -10.91 37.82 18.25
N SER A 319 -10.65 39.12 18.24
CA SER A 319 -9.39 39.85 18.41
C SER A 319 -8.81 39.81 19.83
N ILE A 320 -7.47 39.77 19.89
CA ILE A 320 -6.63 39.88 21.09
C ILE A 320 -6.42 41.37 21.46
N PRO A 321 -6.39 41.73 22.76
CA PRO A 321 -5.61 42.87 23.26
C PRO A 321 -4.47 42.44 24.22
N PRO A 322 -3.45 43.30 24.45
CA PRO A 322 -2.09 42.86 24.72
C PRO A 322 -1.66 42.84 26.20
N ALA A 323 -0.70 41.94 26.46
CA ALA A 323 0.42 41.91 27.42
C ALA A 323 0.35 42.60 28.80
N ALA A 324 0.59 41.80 29.86
CA ALA A 324 1.46 42.17 30.99
C ALA A 324 1.96 40.92 31.74
N THR A 325 3.26 40.89 32.08
CA THR A 325 3.92 40.02 33.08
C THR A 325 4.54 40.91 34.17
N PRO A 326 5.10 40.41 35.29
CA PRO A 326 4.90 39.16 36.05
C PRO A 326 4.73 39.44 37.57
N THR A 327 4.57 38.41 38.43
CA THR A 327 5.24 38.33 39.76
C THR A 327 4.98 37.01 40.49
N ALA A 328 5.96 36.63 41.31
CA ALA A 328 6.20 35.34 41.96
C ALA A 328 5.48 35.14 43.32
N SER A 329 5.38 33.88 43.78
CA SER A 329 5.51 33.40 45.19
C SER A 329 5.20 31.89 45.23
N ALA A 330 6.14 30.99 45.56
CA ALA A 330 6.59 30.54 46.89
C ALA A 330 5.91 29.22 47.36
N ALA A 331 6.74 28.22 47.70
CA ALA A 331 6.40 26.96 48.41
C ALA A 331 6.27 27.19 49.94
N PRO A 332 6.24 26.20 50.88
CA PRO A 332 6.08 24.73 50.85
C PRO A 332 5.00 24.22 51.87
N THR A 333 4.75 22.90 52.07
CA THR A 333 5.21 22.14 53.27
C THR A 333 4.62 20.71 53.34
N ARG A 334 5.33 19.84 54.07
CA ARG A 334 5.13 18.40 54.30
C ARG A 334 4.08 18.09 55.38
N SER A 335 3.42 16.93 55.30
CA SER A 335 2.98 16.15 56.47
C SER A 335 2.93 14.64 56.16
N MET A 336 3.31 13.82 57.14
CA MET A 336 3.38 12.36 57.06
C MET A 336 2.25 11.70 57.88
N SER A 337 1.70 10.63 57.30
CA SER A 337 1.27 9.33 57.84
C SER A 337 0.24 9.19 58.97
N ILE A 338 -0.87 8.52 58.65
CA ILE A 338 -1.64 7.63 59.54
C ILE A 338 -1.88 6.29 58.80
N THR A 339 -1.61 5.18 59.48
CA THR A 339 -1.77 3.78 59.03
C THR A 339 -2.99 3.11 59.68
N VAL A 340 -3.91 2.51 58.90
CA VAL A 340 -4.78 1.34 59.26
C VAL A 340 -5.22 0.61 57.95
N PRO A 341 -5.27 -0.75 57.86
CA PRO A 341 -5.62 -1.55 56.65
C PRO A 341 -7.13 -1.91 56.64
N PRO A 342 -7.72 -2.82 55.79
CA PRO A 342 -7.38 -3.43 54.48
C PRO A 342 -8.53 -3.34 53.43
N ARG A 343 -8.29 -3.59 52.13
CA ARG A 343 -9.18 -4.38 51.24
C ARG A 343 -8.63 -4.46 49.82
N GLY A 344 -8.56 -5.68 49.29
CA GLY A 344 -8.19 -5.95 47.91
C GLY A 344 -9.21 -5.36 46.93
N SER A 345 -8.76 -4.41 46.11
CA SER A 345 -9.26 -4.20 44.76
C SER A 345 -8.03 -4.10 43.87
N VAL A 346 -7.96 -4.96 42.85
CA VAL A 346 -6.92 -4.91 41.83
C VAL A 346 -7.24 -3.68 40.97
N GLY A 347 -6.64 -2.54 41.31
CA GLY A 347 -6.63 -1.37 40.44
C GLY A 347 -5.80 -1.63 39.18
N PRO A 348 -5.93 -0.79 38.13
CA PRO A 348 -5.10 -0.89 36.93
C PRO A 348 -3.63 -0.88 37.33
N GLN A 349 -2.86 -1.88 36.89
CA GLN A 349 -1.43 -1.96 37.14
C GLN A 349 -0.73 -0.73 36.54
N PRO A 350 0.34 -0.21 37.17
CA PRO A 350 1.13 0.88 36.60
C PRO A 350 1.73 0.44 35.25
N THR A 351 1.63 1.30 34.25
CA THR A 351 2.22 1.14 32.92
C THR A 351 3.74 1.14 33.01
N ILE A 352 4.41 0.21 32.33
CA ILE A 352 5.87 0.06 32.37
C ILE A 352 6.45 0.65 31.08
N PRO A 353 7.23 1.74 31.15
CA PRO A 353 7.89 2.33 29.98
C PRO A 353 8.90 1.37 29.35
N PHE A 354 9.13 1.52 28.04
CA PHE A 354 10.16 0.80 27.32
C PHE A 354 11.55 1.06 27.93
N SER A 355 12.18 0.01 28.47
CA SER A 355 13.54 0.08 29.01
C SER A 355 14.53 -0.74 28.19
N ARG A 356 15.65 -0.10 27.82
CA ARG A 356 16.82 -0.77 27.20
C ARG A 356 17.62 -1.60 28.22
N GLU A 357 17.32 -1.48 29.51
CA GLU A 357 17.97 -2.26 30.57
C GLU A 357 17.40 -3.69 30.65
N PRO A 358 18.24 -4.75 30.51
CA PRO A 358 17.79 -6.14 30.51
C PRO A 358 17.01 -6.56 31.76
N LYS A 359 17.38 -6.01 32.92
CA LYS A 359 16.78 -6.40 34.20
C LYS A 359 15.34 -5.87 34.30
N ALA A 360 15.14 -4.59 33.99
CA ALA A 360 13.82 -3.96 33.95
C ALA A 360 12.91 -4.62 32.90
N ARG A 361 13.45 -4.94 31.72
CA ARG A 361 12.68 -5.57 30.64
C ARG A 361 12.26 -7.01 30.97
N ARG A 362 13.15 -7.77 31.63
CA ARG A 362 12.83 -9.12 32.11
C ARG A 362 11.77 -9.10 33.22
N GLU A 363 11.79 -8.07 34.07
CA GLU A 363 10.78 -7.87 35.12
C GLU A 363 9.43 -7.44 34.51
N ALA A 364 9.45 -6.53 33.54
CA ALA A 364 8.26 -6.06 32.83
C ALA A 364 7.55 -7.18 32.04
N LEU A 365 8.34 -8.01 31.36
CA LEU A 365 7.84 -9.13 30.56
C LEU A 365 7.75 -10.44 31.34
N ALA A 366 8.00 -10.45 32.66
CA ALA A 366 8.10 -11.68 33.45
C ALA A 366 6.89 -12.61 33.31
N LYS A 367 5.69 -12.05 33.12
CA LYS A 367 4.42 -12.77 32.91
C LYS A 367 4.25 -13.34 31.49
N GLN A 368 4.98 -12.82 30.51
CA GLN A 368 4.98 -13.28 29.12
C GLN A 368 6.18 -14.20 28.80
N LEU A 369 7.18 -14.30 29.69
CA LEU A 369 8.41 -15.05 29.44
C LEU A 369 8.37 -16.49 29.98
N PRO A 370 8.79 -17.49 29.19
CA PRO A 370 9.42 -17.37 27.86
C PRO A 370 8.41 -17.10 26.74
N LEU A 371 8.83 -16.32 25.74
CA LEU A 371 8.03 -16.14 24.53
C LEU A 371 7.94 -17.48 23.80
N GLN A 372 6.72 -17.93 23.51
CA GLN A 372 6.45 -19.20 22.85
C GLN A 372 6.81 -19.13 21.35
N GLU A 373 7.09 -20.28 20.75
CA GLU A 373 7.33 -20.40 19.31
C GLU A 373 6.07 -19.94 18.54
N GLY A 374 6.26 -19.18 17.46
CA GLY A 374 5.17 -18.54 16.71
C GLY A 374 4.77 -17.15 17.21
N ARG A 375 5.32 -16.68 18.34
CA ARG A 375 5.03 -15.33 18.87
C ARG A 375 5.57 -14.25 17.93
N LYS A 376 4.71 -13.33 17.49
CA LYS A 376 5.10 -12.17 16.69
C LYS A 376 5.74 -11.08 17.56
N VAL A 377 6.83 -10.49 17.08
CA VAL A 377 7.59 -9.44 17.77
C VAL A 377 8.03 -8.37 16.77
N ALA A 378 8.16 -7.12 17.21
CA ALA A 378 8.96 -6.14 16.50
C ALA A 378 10.43 -6.35 16.89
N PHE A 379 11.32 -6.55 15.91
CA PHE A 379 12.72 -6.88 16.09
C PHE A 379 13.62 -5.79 15.48
N HIS A 380 14.68 -5.42 16.20
CA HIS A 380 15.73 -4.51 15.73
C HIS A 380 16.96 -5.33 15.32
N PRO A 381 17.25 -5.47 14.01
CA PRO A 381 18.43 -6.19 13.54
C PRO A 381 19.72 -5.49 13.99
N PRO A 382 20.78 -6.24 14.36
CA PRO A 382 22.07 -5.62 14.69
C PRO A 382 22.66 -4.90 13.47
N PRO A 383 23.35 -3.77 13.66
CA PRO A 383 24.00 -3.04 12.57
C PRO A 383 25.00 -3.95 11.87
N ASN A 384 24.85 -4.09 10.56
CA ASN A 384 25.62 -5.03 9.77
C ASN A 384 27.10 -4.60 9.71
N THR A 385 27.99 -5.33 10.41
CA THR A 385 29.43 -5.03 10.51
C THR A 385 30.23 -5.16 9.21
N ASN A 386 29.57 -5.50 8.08
CA ASN A 386 30.21 -5.60 6.76
C ASN A 386 30.09 -4.34 5.88
N LYS A 387 29.72 -3.18 6.46
CA LYS A 387 29.85 -1.88 5.79
C LYS A 387 30.45 -0.86 6.75
N ALA A 388 31.77 -0.68 6.66
CA ALA A 388 32.45 0.48 7.23
C ALA A 388 32.38 1.66 6.25
N ASP A 389 32.22 2.86 6.84
CA ASP A 389 32.28 4.23 6.28
C ASP A 389 31.10 4.70 5.40
N GLY A 390 30.41 5.81 5.67
CA GLY A 390 30.45 6.82 6.72
C GLY A 390 29.51 7.99 6.38
N ALA A 391 28.73 8.43 7.37
CA ALA A 391 28.07 9.74 7.52
C ALA A 391 27.00 10.23 6.51
N THR A 392 25.74 9.87 6.76
CA THR A 392 24.61 10.80 6.96
C THR A 392 23.58 10.12 7.86
N GLY A 393 23.16 10.80 8.94
CA GLY A 393 22.31 10.25 9.99
C GLY A 393 20.92 9.83 9.48
N GLY A 394 20.45 8.67 9.95
CA GLY A 394 19.09 8.19 9.70
C GLY A 394 18.93 6.66 9.60
N LYS A 395 20.02 5.88 9.52
CA LYS A 395 19.94 4.42 9.27
C LYS A 395 19.97 3.50 10.51
N ASP A 396 19.92 4.04 11.72
CA ASP A 396 20.03 3.24 12.97
C ASP A 396 18.69 2.76 13.55
N GLU A 397 17.56 3.04 12.90
CA GLU A 397 16.21 2.87 13.49
C GLU A 397 15.26 1.93 12.73
N GLU A 398 15.77 1.04 11.86
CA GLU A 398 14.90 0.12 11.12
C GLU A 398 14.46 -1.08 12.00
N TRP A 399 13.17 -1.12 12.35
CA TRP A 399 12.54 -2.23 13.07
C TRP A 399 11.71 -3.08 12.10
N ILE A 400 11.78 -4.40 12.23
CA ILE A 400 11.07 -5.33 11.34
C ILE A 400 10.14 -6.26 12.12
N LEU A 401 9.12 -6.79 11.45
CA LEU A 401 8.29 -7.86 11.97
C LEU A 401 9.09 -9.16 11.99
N ALA A 402 9.05 -9.88 13.10
CA ALA A 402 9.69 -11.19 13.22
C ALA A 402 8.82 -12.16 14.01
N VAL A 403 9.03 -13.46 13.79
CA VAL A 403 8.38 -14.55 14.50
C VAL A 403 9.42 -15.27 15.35
N VAL A 404 9.14 -15.47 16.64
CA VAL A 404 10.00 -16.27 17.53
C VAL A 404 9.97 -17.72 17.07
N THR A 405 11.13 -18.26 16.69
CA THR A 405 11.26 -19.66 16.28
C THR A 405 11.71 -20.54 17.43
N LYS A 406 12.55 -20.03 18.33
CA LYS A 406 13.08 -20.81 19.46
C LYS A 406 13.57 -19.94 20.60
N CYS A 407 13.39 -20.40 21.84
CA CYS A 407 14.08 -19.87 23.01
C CYS A 407 15.43 -20.58 23.21
N ILE A 408 16.54 -19.83 23.17
CA ILE A 408 17.90 -20.39 23.19
C ILE A 408 18.34 -20.60 24.65
N ASN A 409 18.86 -21.79 24.96
CA ASN A 409 19.37 -22.22 26.27
C ASN A 409 18.36 -22.29 27.43
N GLN A 410 17.04 -22.22 27.18
CA GLN A 410 16.00 -22.07 28.22
C GLN A 410 16.16 -20.83 29.13
N ASP A 411 17.21 -20.05 28.93
CA ASP A 411 17.41 -18.74 29.52
C ASP A 411 16.39 -17.79 28.89
N LYS A 412 15.45 -17.26 29.69
CA LYS A 412 14.34 -16.37 29.27
C LYS A 412 14.76 -15.07 28.53
N ASN A 413 16.04 -14.90 28.20
CA ASN A 413 16.65 -13.68 27.67
C ASN A 413 17.14 -13.77 26.21
N ARG A 414 17.34 -14.97 25.64
CA ARG A 414 17.93 -15.15 24.30
C ARG A 414 16.97 -15.93 23.39
N TYR A 415 16.73 -15.39 22.20
CA TYR A 415 15.74 -15.92 21.26
C TYR A 415 16.33 -16.03 19.86
N GLU A 416 15.84 -17.01 19.12
CA GLU A 416 15.96 -17.09 17.66
C GLU A 416 14.67 -16.52 17.08
N VAL A 417 14.79 -15.53 16.20
CA VAL A 417 13.67 -14.90 15.51
C VAL A 417 13.88 -15.02 14.01
N GLN A 418 12.79 -15.14 13.27
CA GLN A 418 12.80 -15.28 11.82
C GLN A 418 11.89 -14.22 11.20
N ASP A 419 12.37 -13.61 10.13
CA ASP A 419 11.53 -12.77 9.27
C ASP A 419 10.36 -13.61 8.70
N PRO A 420 9.09 -13.20 8.85
CA PRO A 420 7.96 -13.91 8.25
C PRO A 420 7.98 -13.89 6.72
N GLU A 421 8.67 -12.95 6.07
CA GLU A 421 8.80 -12.93 4.62
C GLU A 421 9.85 -13.95 4.14
N PRO A 422 9.52 -14.82 3.15
CA PRO A 422 10.50 -15.71 2.54
C PRO A 422 11.57 -14.91 1.78
N GLN A 423 12.80 -15.41 1.76
CA GLN A 423 13.87 -14.82 0.95
C GLN A 423 13.52 -14.89 -0.55
N GLU A 424 14.12 -14.01 -1.35
CA GLU A 424 13.88 -13.94 -2.80
C GLU A 424 14.10 -15.27 -3.56
N ASP A 425 14.90 -16.19 -2.99
CA ASP A 425 15.15 -17.54 -3.52
C ASP A 425 14.11 -18.61 -3.08
N GLY A 426 13.03 -18.21 -2.41
CA GLY A 426 12.00 -19.14 -1.90
C GLY A 426 12.38 -19.92 -0.64
N GLN A 427 13.55 -19.61 -0.05
CA GLN A 427 13.97 -20.15 1.25
C GLN A 427 13.26 -19.42 2.41
N PRO A 428 13.07 -20.08 3.56
CA PRO A 428 12.49 -19.42 4.74
C PRO A 428 13.28 -18.16 5.11
N GLY A 429 12.56 -17.13 5.59
CA GLY A 429 13.13 -15.83 5.96
C GLY A 429 14.38 -15.93 6.85
N GLN A 430 15.21 -14.88 6.82
CA GLN A 430 16.48 -14.88 7.52
C GLN A 430 16.28 -15.06 9.04
N ARG A 431 17.09 -15.93 9.64
CA ARG A 431 17.06 -16.20 11.08
C ARG A 431 18.13 -15.40 11.81
N TYR A 432 17.74 -14.80 12.92
CA TYR A 432 18.58 -13.96 13.76
C TYR A 432 18.59 -14.44 15.21
N ASN A 433 19.78 -14.52 15.79
CA ASN A 433 19.96 -14.72 17.22
C ASN A 433 19.92 -13.36 17.92
N THR A 434 18.96 -13.16 18.80
CA THR A 434 18.72 -11.88 19.48
C THR A 434 18.51 -12.06 20.98
N THR A 435 18.36 -10.93 21.68
CA THR A 435 18.02 -10.88 23.10
C THR A 435 16.80 -10.00 23.33
N LEU A 436 16.22 -10.03 24.53
CA LEU A 436 15.09 -9.16 24.90
C LEU A 436 15.35 -7.66 24.65
N ARG A 437 16.60 -7.20 24.53
CA ARG A 437 16.92 -5.79 24.23
C ARG A 437 16.41 -5.32 22.87
N ALA A 438 16.39 -6.23 21.90
CA ALA A 438 16.11 -5.92 20.50
C ALA A 438 14.75 -6.48 20.04
N ILE A 439 13.89 -6.94 20.96
CA ILE A 439 12.55 -7.44 20.61
C ILE A 439 11.45 -6.81 21.47
N ILE A 440 10.35 -6.42 20.85
CA ILE A 440 9.12 -5.96 21.51
C ILE A 440 8.01 -6.97 21.17
N PRO A 441 7.49 -7.73 22.15
CA PRO A 441 6.41 -8.68 21.90
C PRO A 441 5.14 -7.96 21.43
N LEU A 442 4.55 -8.40 20.32
CA LEU A 442 3.28 -7.87 19.81
C LEU A 442 2.10 -8.64 20.45
N PRO A 443 0.93 -8.01 20.67
CA PRO A 443 -0.27 -8.68 21.19
C PRO A 443 -0.63 -9.96 20.41
N ASP A 444 -1.10 -11.00 21.12
CA ASP A 444 -1.65 -12.20 20.47
C ASP A 444 -3.11 -11.96 20.08
N PRO A 445 -3.50 -12.16 18.82
CA PRO A 445 -4.90 -12.20 18.44
C PRO A 445 -5.64 -13.40 19.08
N ASN A 446 -4.94 -14.48 19.41
CA ASN A 446 -5.54 -15.74 19.89
C ASN A 446 -5.40 -15.95 21.41
N ALA A 447 -4.79 -15.02 22.15
CA ALA A 447 -4.60 -15.16 23.59
C ALA A 447 -5.93 -14.94 24.34
N PRO A 448 -6.18 -15.68 25.44
CA PRO A 448 -7.37 -15.46 26.25
C PRO A 448 -7.31 -14.10 26.96
N PRO A 449 -8.44 -13.43 27.26
CA PRO A 449 -8.48 -12.06 27.78
C PRO A 449 -7.76 -11.82 29.12
N ASP A 450 -7.49 -12.88 29.87
CA ASP A 450 -6.75 -12.89 31.15
C ASP A 450 -5.24 -13.09 30.98
N SER A 451 -4.77 -13.38 29.75
CA SER A 451 -3.36 -13.57 29.44
C SER A 451 -2.62 -12.25 29.33
N ALA A 452 -1.38 -12.22 29.83
CA ALA A 452 -0.46 -11.10 29.65
C ALA A 452 -0.08 -10.87 28.16
N ALA A 453 -0.38 -11.83 27.28
CA ALA A 453 -0.15 -11.74 25.85
C ALA A 453 -1.34 -11.14 25.07
N HIS A 454 -2.51 -10.99 25.68
CA HIS A 454 -3.71 -10.43 25.07
C HIS A 454 -3.62 -8.91 24.95
N LEU A 455 -4.29 -8.32 23.95
CA LEU A 455 -4.25 -6.89 23.66
C LEU A 455 -4.62 -5.99 24.86
N SER A 456 -5.52 -6.44 25.75
CA SER A 456 -5.89 -5.69 26.97
C SER A 456 -4.74 -5.52 27.97
N ALA A 457 -3.69 -6.32 27.88
CA ALA A 457 -2.50 -6.21 28.72
C ALA A 457 -1.49 -5.15 28.20
N TYR A 458 -1.71 -4.60 27.01
CA TYR A 458 -0.87 -3.58 26.38
C TYR A 458 -1.38 -2.17 26.67
N PRO A 459 -0.48 -1.17 26.73
CA PRO A 459 -0.88 0.21 26.94
C PRO A 459 -1.71 0.75 25.77
N GLU A 460 -2.78 1.47 26.09
CA GLU A 460 -3.55 2.23 25.11
C GLU A 460 -2.92 3.61 24.94
N PHE A 461 -2.55 3.98 23.70
CA PHE A 461 -1.96 5.27 23.39
C PHE A 461 -3.04 6.32 23.10
N ALA A 462 -2.92 7.51 23.69
CA ALA A 462 -3.84 8.62 23.44
C ALA A 462 -3.44 9.41 22.18
N ALA A 463 -4.37 10.18 21.61
CA ALA A 463 -4.04 11.11 20.53
C ALA A 463 -2.92 12.09 20.93
N GLY A 464 -1.95 12.30 20.03
CA GLY A 464 -0.71 13.05 20.25
C GLY A 464 0.45 12.22 20.81
N SER A 465 0.28 10.91 21.06
CA SER A 465 1.37 10.05 21.51
C SER A 465 2.27 9.61 20.35
N THR A 466 3.58 9.58 20.57
CA THR A 466 4.55 8.95 19.65
C THR A 466 4.53 7.44 19.86
N VAL A 467 4.32 6.69 18.79
CA VAL A 467 4.30 5.23 18.77
C VAL A 467 5.17 4.67 17.65
N MET A 468 5.45 3.38 17.72
CA MET A 468 6.01 2.63 16.62
C MET A 468 4.93 1.70 16.06
N ALA A 469 4.69 1.73 14.76
CA ALA A 469 3.64 0.95 14.13
C ALA A 469 4.08 0.29 12.83
N LEU A 470 3.50 -0.87 12.54
CA LEU A 470 3.70 -1.54 11.25
C LEU A 470 3.06 -0.70 10.15
N TYR A 471 3.84 -0.34 9.13
CA TYR A 471 3.29 0.38 8.00
C TYR A 471 2.43 -0.58 7.14
N PRO A 472 1.25 -0.15 6.65
CA PRO A 472 0.35 -1.01 5.89
C PRO A 472 1.06 -1.72 4.75
N ASP A 473 0.75 -3.01 4.56
CA ASP A 473 1.29 -3.87 3.49
C ASP A 473 2.83 -4.02 3.49
N THR A 474 3.48 -3.77 4.63
CA THR A 474 4.93 -4.00 4.80
C THR A 474 5.25 -4.84 6.04
N SER A 475 6.48 -5.35 6.12
CA SER A 475 7.04 -6.00 7.30
C SER A 475 7.93 -5.07 8.14
N CYS A 476 7.82 -3.75 7.97
CA CYS A 476 8.64 -2.76 8.67
C CYS A 476 7.81 -1.87 9.62
N PHE A 477 8.44 -1.54 10.75
CA PHE A 477 7.89 -0.67 11.78
C PHE A 477 8.52 0.71 11.70
N TYR A 478 7.68 1.74 11.71
CA TYR A 478 8.10 3.14 11.57
C TYR A 478 7.55 4.00 12.71
N ARG A 479 8.18 5.17 12.90
CA ARG A 479 7.72 6.18 13.85
C ARG A 479 6.41 6.80 13.37
N ALA A 480 5.44 6.90 14.26
CA ALA A 480 4.13 7.46 13.95
C ALA A 480 3.56 8.26 15.13
N GLU A 481 2.76 9.27 14.81
CA GLU A 481 1.96 10.03 15.78
C GLU A 481 0.53 9.49 15.80
N VAL A 482 -0.03 9.27 17.01
CA VAL A 482 -1.43 8.85 17.16
C VAL A 482 -2.36 10.03 16.90
N ILE A 483 -3.18 9.98 15.86
CA ILE A 483 -4.19 11.00 15.56
C ILE A 483 -5.51 10.71 16.28
N ALA A 484 -5.90 9.44 16.34
CA ALA A 484 -7.09 9.01 17.08
C ALA A 484 -6.90 7.60 17.65
N SER A 485 -7.27 7.43 18.93
CA SER A 485 -7.28 6.12 19.59
C SER A 485 -8.54 5.31 19.21
N PRO A 486 -8.55 3.98 19.46
CA PRO A 486 -9.74 3.15 19.28
C PRO A 486 -10.98 3.68 20.01
N ARG A 487 -10.80 4.41 21.12
CA ARG A 487 -11.88 5.01 21.91
C ARG A 487 -12.39 6.31 21.30
N ASP A 488 -11.53 7.09 20.65
CA ASP A 488 -11.91 8.32 19.95
C ASP A 488 -12.67 8.02 18.66
N LEU A 489 -12.30 6.94 17.98
CA LEU A 489 -12.93 6.49 16.74
C LEU A 489 -14.31 5.85 16.98
N ASN A 490 -14.62 5.45 18.22
CA ASN A 490 -15.87 4.77 18.58
C ASN A 490 -16.49 5.32 19.89
N PRO A 491 -17.04 6.55 19.89
CA PRO A 491 -17.48 7.23 21.12
C PRO A 491 -18.79 6.69 21.74
N SER A 492 -19.51 5.77 21.10
CA SER A 492 -20.87 5.34 21.47
C SER A 492 -20.97 4.25 22.56
N GLY A 493 -19.93 4.04 23.37
CA GLY A 493 -19.91 3.03 24.45
C GLY A 493 -20.76 3.33 25.69
N ARG A 494 -21.67 4.31 25.65
CA ARG A 494 -22.64 4.58 26.73
C ARG A 494 -24.07 4.57 26.20
N GLY A 495 -24.59 3.37 25.96
CA GLY A 495 -26.03 3.13 25.79
C GLY A 495 -26.40 2.50 24.46
N ALA A 496 -27.23 1.46 24.55
CA ALA A 496 -27.85 0.64 23.49
C ALA A 496 -27.05 -0.61 23.06
N GLY A 497 -27.77 -1.73 23.04
CA GLY A 497 -27.27 -3.11 23.09
C GLY A 497 -26.26 -3.49 22.01
N ALA A 498 -25.12 -4.02 22.45
CA ALA A 498 -24.07 -4.54 21.61
C ALA A 498 -24.43 -5.92 21.06
N THR A 499 -24.74 -5.99 19.78
CA THR A 499 -24.54 -7.19 18.97
C THR A 499 -23.04 -7.48 18.96
N LYS A 500 -22.63 -8.59 19.60
CA LYS A 500 -21.24 -9.04 19.65
C LYS A 500 -20.77 -9.43 18.25
N GLN A 501 -20.17 -8.49 17.53
CA GLN A 501 -19.35 -8.78 16.37
C GLN A 501 -18.03 -8.04 16.51
N SER A 502 -16.96 -8.84 16.53
CA SER A 502 -15.56 -8.52 16.72
C SER A 502 -15.07 -7.41 15.77
N THR A 503 -15.20 -6.13 16.15
CA THR A 503 -14.45 -5.05 15.52
C THR A 503 -13.06 -5.03 16.15
N VAL A 504 -12.04 -5.39 15.37
CA VAL A 504 -10.64 -5.28 15.79
C VAL A 504 -10.37 -3.80 16.11
N PRO A 505 -9.84 -3.46 17.29
CA PRO A 505 -9.54 -2.06 17.64
C PRO A 505 -8.46 -1.50 16.70
N MET A 506 -8.71 -0.30 16.17
CA MET A 506 -7.88 0.38 15.18
C MET A 506 -7.43 1.74 15.72
N TYR A 507 -6.20 2.12 15.40
CA TYR A 507 -5.66 3.46 15.56
C TYR A 507 -5.67 4.20 14.23
N LYS A 508 -5.89 5.52 14.27
CA LYS A 508 -5.56 6.41 13.17
C LYS A 508 -4.19 7.00 13.45
N LEU A 509 -3.21 6.68 12.63
CA LEU A 509 -1.80 7.05 12.81
C LEU A 509 -1.32 7.93 11.67
N LYS A 510 -0.38 8.83 11.97
CA LYS A 510 0.31 9.68 11.01
C LYS A 510 1.78 9.27 10.97
N PHE A 511 2.23 8.72 9.85
CA PHE A 511 3.61 8.24 9.69
C PHE A 511 4.54 9.36 9.23
N GLU A 512 5.73 9.46 9.82
CA GLU A 512 6.69 10.53 9.46
C GLU A 512 7.40 10.28 8.13
N ASP A 513 7.54 9.02 7.72
CA ASP A 513 8.28 8.63 6.52
C ASP A 513 7.47 8.76 5.20
N ASP A 514 6.17 9.08 5.28
CA ASP A 514 5.27 9.13 4.12
C ASP A 514 4.56 10.50 4.00
N ASP A 515 5.33 11.58 4.06
CA ASP A 515 4.84 12.96 3.94
C ASP A 515 3.62 13.24 4.83
N ASP A 516 3.65 12.73 6.07
CA ASP A 516 2.63 12.99 7.08
C ASP A 516 1.22 12.43 6.74
N GLN A 517 1.15 11.35 5.94
CA GLN A 517 -0.10 10.66 5.59
C GLN A 517 -0.75 9.91 6.77
N GLU A 518 -2.09 9.88 6.77
CA GLU A 518 -2.90 9.23 7.80
C GLU A 518 -3.35 7.82 7.41
N HIS A 519 -3.02 6.82 8.22
CA HIS A 519 -3.38 5.41 7.99
C HIS A 519 -4.14 4.80 9.17
N MET A 520 -5.00 3.82 8.88
CA MET A 520 -5.72 3.03 9.88
C MET A 520 -4.94 1.75 10.17
N VAL A 521 -4.44 1.58 11.40
CA VAL A 521 -3.59 0.46 11.80
C VAL A 521 -4.21 -0.30 12.97
N SER A 522 -4.24 -1.63 12.92
CA SER A 522 -4.75 -2.44 14.04
C SER A 522 -3.89 -2.26 15.28
N ALA A 523 -4.52 -2.19 16.46
CA ALA A 523 -3.84 -2.13 17.74
C ALA A 523 -2.89 -3.31 18.01
N HIS A 524 -3.03 -4.43 17.29
CA HIS A 524 -2.08 -5.56 17.35
C HIS A 524 -0.71 -5.23 16.76
N TRP A 525 -0.62 -4.16 15.98
CA TRP A 525 0.59 -3.74 15.26
C TRP A 525 1.14 -2.40 15.74
N VAL A 526 0.65 -1.89 16.88
CA VAL A 526 1.08 -0.62 17.47
C VAL A 526 1.75 -0.91 18.80
N VAL A 527 2.97 -0.40 18.97
CA VAL A 527 3.77 -0.56 20.19
C VAL A 527 4.40 0.76 20.61
N GLU A 528 4.91 0.80 21.85
CA GLU A 528 5.59 1.97 22.40
C GLU A 528 6.87 2.28 21.60
N TRP A 529 7.13 3.56 21.36
CA TRP A 529 8.34 4.01 20.68
C TRP A 529 9.59 3.77 21.56
N PRO A 530 10.66 3.11 21.05
CA PRO A 530 11.84 2.76 21.83
C PRO A 530 12.94 3.86 21.92
N GLY A 531 12.72 5.01 21.26
CA GLY A 531 13.61 6.18 21.33
C GLY A 531 13.28 7.10 22.52
N ARG A 532 14.20 8.00 22.87
CA ARG A 532 13.91 9.08 23.83
C ARG A 532 13.24 10.23 23.06
N ASP A 533 12.14 10.76 23.60
CA ASP A 533 11.53 12.02 23.15
C ASP A 533 12.52 13.20 23.23
#